data_AF-A0A3D2F9J0-F1
#
_entry.id   AF-A0A3D2F9J0-F1
#
_cell.length_a   1.000
_cell.length_b   1.000
_cell.length_c   1.000
_cell.angle_alpha   90.00
_cell.angle_beta   90.00
_cell.angle_gamma   90.00
#
_symmetry.space_group_name_H-M   'P 1'
#
loop_
_entity.id
_entity.type
_entity.pdbx_description
1 polymer ?
#
loop_
_entity_poly.entity_id
_entity_poly.type
_entity_poly.pdbx_seq_one_letter_code
_entity_poly.pdbx_strand_id
1 'polypeptide(L)'
;TSERRKAALIRHVWRPRRFRALLDRFSGRSTVPESRFALLADTDPFQNIGAIVGKRTRSEISARVAALHEDATTDPISSTEMDVIDALLNVRETVPFALEQLRDLAVDMPAISHAVEGLHARSDALSGRGVDVDNLAFEASYGRTSMEYYDGFVFGFYINGRADLPALASGGRYDALTKRLGSGAEIPAVGAVLRPGLMVELEGAQ
;
A
#
# COMPACT_ATOMS: atom_id res chain seq x y z
N THR A 1 -5.01 14.94 8.34
CA THR A 1 -3.69 15.13 7.68
C THR A 1 -3.81 15.88 6.36
N SER A 2 -2.73 16.49 5.83
CA SER A 2 -2.74 17.31 4.60
C SER A 2 -2.69 16.52 3.29
N GLU A 3 -3.11 17.13 2.17
CA GLU A 3 -3.08 16.48 0.84
C GLU A 3 -1.67 16.07 0.41
N ARG A 4 -0.64 16.84 0.77
CA ARG A 4 0.75 16.49 0.47
C ARG A 4 1.20 15.25 1.24
N ARG A 5 0.79 15.12 2.51
CA ARG A 5 1.04 13.91 3.31
C ARG A 5 0.31 12.71 2.72
N LYS A 6 -0.96 12.85 2.33
CA LYS A 6 -1.73 11.80 1.63
C LYS A 6 -1.05 11.35 0.33
N ALA A 7 -0.66 12.29 -0.53
CA ALA A 7 0.04 12.00 -1.79
C ALA A 7 1.39 11.28 -1.56
N ALA A 8 2.13 11.66 -0.51
CA ALA A 8 3.37 10.98 -0.12
C ALA A 8 3.11 9.54 0.37
N LEU A 9 2.07 9.33 1.17
CA LEU A 9 1.65 8.01 1.65
C LEU A 9 1.23 7.10 0.48
N ILE A 10 0.37 7.59 -0.42
CA ILE A 10 -0.07 6.86 -1.62
C ILE A 10 1.12 6.44 -2.48
N ARG A 11 2.06 7.34 -2.73
CA ARG A 11 3.28 7.04 -3.50
C ARG A 11 4.10 5.88 -2.90
N HIS A 12 4.04 5.71 -1.59
CA HIS A 12 4.85 4.74 -0.88
C HIS A 12 4.07 3.52 -0.36
N VAL A 13 2.78 3.40 -0.66
CA VAL A 13 1.95 2.26 -0.20
C VAL A 13 2.57 0.91 -0.58
N TRP A 14 3.16 0.81 -1.77
CA TRP A 14 3.87 -0.36 -2.30
C TRP A 14 5.32 -0.54 -1.79
N ARG A 15 5.74 0.26 -0.80
CA ARG A 15 7.08 0.21 -0.21
C ARG A 15 6.93 0.15 1.31
N PRO A 16 6.62 -1.02 1.90
CA PRO A 16 6.18 -1.14 3.30
C PRO A 16 7.07 -0.40 4.29
N ARG A 17 8.40 -0.55 4.18
CA ARG A 17 9.38 0.14 5.05
C ARG A 17 9.30 1.67 4.93
N ARG A 18 9.14 2.20 3.70
CA ARG A 18 9.04 3.65 3.47
C ARG A 18 7.67 4.19 3.86
N PHE A 19 6.60 3.42 3.60
CA PHE A 19 5.25 3.75 4.04
C PHE A 19 5.19 3.89 5.56
N ARG A 20 5.72 2.89 6.29
CA ARG A 20 5.76 2.90 7.74
C ARG A 20 6.56 4.08 8.29
N ALA A 21 7.76 4.30 7.76
CA ALA A 21 8.58 5.46 8.16
C ALA A 21 7.86 6.81 7.94
N LEU A 22 7.02 6.94 6.91
CA LEU A 22 6.23 8.14 6.69
C LEU A 22 5.05 8.25 7.66
N LEU A 23 4.35 7.16 7.95
CA LEU A 23 3.31 7.15 8.99
C LEU A 23 3.88 7.52 10.35
N ASP A 24 5.01 6.94 10.75
CA ASP A 24 5.67 7.24 12.03
C ASP A 24 6.09 8.72 12.10
N ARG A 25 6.59 9.28 10.99
CA ARG A 25 6.89 10.70 10.92
C ARG A 25 5.62 11.57 11.01
N PHE A 26 4.57 11.24 10.27
CA PHE A 26 3.34 12.05 10.23
C PHE A 26 2.47 11.90 11.47
N SER A 27 2.69 10.88 12.29
CA SER A 27 2.06 10.68 13.60
C SER A 27 2.92 11.19 14.77
N GLY A 28 4.10 11.76 14.49
CA GLY A 28 5.00 12.26 15.53
C GLY A 28 5.73 11.17 16.33
N ARG A 29 5.69 9.91 15.90
CA ARG A 29 6.41 8.77 16.51
C ARG A 29 7.91 8.76 16.17
N SER A 30 8.36 9.58 15.22
CA SER A 30 9.77 9.70 14.82
C SER A 30 10.41 11.01 15.31
N THR A 31 11.68 10.95 15.71
CA THR A 31 12.46 12.15 16.04
C THR A 31 12.69 13.01 14.80
N VAL A 32 12.58 14.33 14.97
CA VAL A 32 12.87 15.28 13.90
C VAL A 32 14.40 15.40 13.76
N PRO A 33 14.98 15.19 12.56
CA PRO A 33 16.41 15.37 12.37
C PRO A 33 16.85 16.81 12.66
N GLU A 34 18.02 16.97 13.31
CA GLU A 34 18.56 18.29 13.68
C GLU A 34 18.71 19.24 12.47
N SER A 35 19.15 18.71 11.32
CA SER A 35 19.26 19.48 10.07
C SER A 35 17.92 20.02 9.58
N ARG A 36 16.82 19.31 9.83
CA ARG A 36 15.48 19.78 9.50
C ARG A 36 15.02 20.83 10.51
N PHE A 37 15.29 20.63 11.78
CA PHE A 37 14.97 21.61 12.82
C PHE A 37 15.66 22.95 12.52
N ALA A 38 16.96 22.93 12.21
CA ALA A 38 17.73 24.11 11.83
C ALA A 38 17.13 24.82 10.61
N LEU A 39 16.78 24.09 9.54
CA LEU A 39 16.14 24.66 8.35
C LEU A 39 14.78 25.31 8.62
N LEU A 40 14.00 24.76 9.57
CA LEU A 40 12.68 25.30 9.92
C LEU A 40 12.77 26.48 10.91
N ALA A 41 13.87 26.61 11.64
CA ALA A 41 14.14 27.74 12.51
C ALA A 41 14.75 28.94 11.74
N ASP A 42 15.30 28.70 10.55
CA ASP A 42 15.91 29.71 9.69
C ASP A 42 14.84 30.57 8.98
N THR A 43 14.85 31.87 9.26
CA THR A 43 13.88 32.83 8.71
C THR A 43 14.25 33.29 7.30
N ASP A 44 15.51 33.15 6.88
CA ASP A 44 15.94 33.39 5.50
C ASP A 44 16.95 32.32 5.07
N PRO A 45 16.47 31.15 4.61
CA PRO A 45 17.35 30.06 4.21
C PRO A 45 18.21 30.41 2.99
N PHE A 46 17.92 31.53 2.29
CA PHE A 46 18.74 32.04 1.18
C PHE A 46 19.85 32.99 1.62
N GLN A 47 19.87 33.39 2.90
CA GLN A 47 20.93 34.21 3.45
C GLN A 47 22.24 33.40 3.44
N ASN A 48 23.32 34.00 2.94
CA ASN A 48 24.65 33.38 2.84
C ASN A 48 24.75 32.15 1.92
N ILE A 49 23.72 31.81 1.14
CA ILE A 49 23.92 30.88 0.03
C ILE A 49 24.64 31.65 -1.09
N GLY A 50 25.76 31.11 -1.58
CA GLY A 50 26.42 31.61 -2.79
C GLY A 50 25.55 31.42 -4.05
N ALA A 51 26.18 31.35 -5.21
CA ALA A 51 25.44 31.06 -6.45
C ALA A 51 24.65 29.75 -6.33
N ILE A 52 23.38 29.75 -6.75
CA ILE A 52 22.56 28.54 -6.77
C ILE A 52 23.14 27.57 -7.79
N VAL A 53 23.64 26.43 -7.32
CA VAL A 53 24.19 25.36 -8.16
C VAL A 53 23.15 24.27 -8.33
N GLY A 54 22.89 23.86 -9.58
CA GLY A 54 22.01 22.74 -9.94
C GLY A 54 20.81 23.15 -10.79
N LYS A 55 19.89 22.20 -10.99
CA LYS A 55 18.74 22.37 -11.90
C LYS A 55 17.51 23.03 -11.28
N ARG A 56 17.49 23.21 -9.95
CA ARG A 56 16.36 23.82 -9.26
C ARG A 56 16.51 25.33 -9.24
N THR A 57 15.47 26.01 -9.67
CA THR A 57 15.32 27.46 -9.55
C THR A 57 15.13 27.87 -8.09
N ARG A 58 15.39 29.14 -7.79
CA ARG A 58 15.09 29.73 -6.47
C ARG A 58 13.63 29.52 -6.07
N SER A 59 12.70 29.70 -7.02
CA SER A 59 11.26 29.52 -6.79
C SER A 59 10.91 28.09 -6.37
N GLU A 60 11.47 27.08 -7.04
CA GLU A 60 11.25 25.66 -6.67
C GLU A 60 11.79 25.34 -5.27
N ILE A 61 12.94 25.92 -4.91
CA ILE A 61 13.52 25.77 -3.57
C ILE A 61 12.62 26.45 -2.53
N SER A 62 12.20 27.70 -2.76
CA SER A 62 11.28 28.42 -1.87
C SER A 62 9.96 27.66 -1.68
N ALA A 63 9.37 27.13 -2.76
CA ALA A 63 8.15 26.32 -2.69
C ALA A 63 8.35 25.02 -1.89
N ARG A 64 9.54 24.41 -1.98
CA ARG A 64 9.92 23.24 -1.18
C ARG A 64 10.06 23.60 0.30
N VAL A 65 10.68 24.73 0.64
CA VAL A 65 10.84 25.20 2.02
C VAL A 65 9.49 25.54 2.64
N ALA A 66 8.63 26.25 1.91
CA ALA A 66 7.26 26.54 2.35
C ALA A 66 6.48 25.25 2.65
N ALA A 67 6.63 24.22 1.81
CA ALA A 67 6.05 22.89 2.04
C ALA A 67 6.53 22.21 3.33
N LEU A 68 7.79 22.44 3.72
CA LEU A 68 8.36 21.84 4.93
C LEU A 68 7.81 22.53 6.19
N HIS A 69 7.60 23.86 6.12
CA HIS A 69 6.94 24.62 7.18
C HIS A 69 5.47 24.22 7.33
N GLU A 70 4.73 24.16 6.22
CA GLU A 70 3.34 23.65 6.20
C GLU A 70 3.24 22.24 6.82
N ASP A 71 4.15 21.34 6.46
CA ASP A 71 4.21 19.99 7.03
C ASP A 71 4.57 20.00 8.52
N ALA A 72 5.37 20.94 9.00
CA ALA A 72 5.75 21.05 10.41
C ALA A 72 4.60 21.56 11.29
N THR A 73 3.74 22.43 10.76
CA THR A 73 2.57 22.97 11.47
C THR A 73 1.31 22.12 11.29
N THR A 74 1.33 21.12 10.40
CA THR A 74 0.19 20.21 10.22
C THR A 74 0.09 19.25 11.40
N ASP A 75 -1.08 19.20 12.05
CA ASP A 75 -1.35 18.30 13.16
C ASP A 75 -0.93 16.85 12.87
N PRO A 76 -0.38 16.13 13.86
CA PRO A 76 -0.06 14.71 13.70
C PRO A 76 -1.31 13.88 13.35
N ILE A 77 -1.10 12.78 12.64
CA ILE A 77 -2.10 11.70 12.55
C ILE A 77 -2.33 11.18 13.97
N SER A 78 -3.60 11.08 14.38
CA SER A 78 -3.95 10.67 15.75
C SER A 78 -3.50 9.24 16.05
N SER A 79 -3.31 8.93 17.34
CA SER A 79 -2.98 7.55 17.75
C SER A 79 -4.08 6.57 17.34
N THR A 80 -5.35 6.96 17.46
CA THR A 80 -6.50 6.15 17.05
C THR A 80 -6.47 5.82 15.55
N GLU A 81 -6.24 6.82 14.68
CA GLU A 81 -6.09 6.57 13.23
C GLU A 81 -4.91 5.64 12.94
N MET A 82 -3.80 5.82 13.66
CA MET A 82 -2.62 4.96 13.54
C MET A 82 -2.91 3.52 13.97
N ASP A 83 -3.67 3.32 15.03
CA ASP A 83 -3.99 2.00 15.56
C ASP A 83 -4.94 1.25 14.60
N VAL A 84 -5.91 1.92 13.99
CA VAL A 84 -6.78 1.32 12.97
C VAL A 84 -5.99 0.97 11.70
N ILE A 85 -5.07 1.84 11.25
CA ILE A 85 -4.18 1.52 10.12
C ILE A 85 -3.29 0.32 10.46
N ASP A 86 -2.69 0.30 11.65
CA ASP A 86 -1.82 -0.79 12.09
C ASP A 86 -2.61 -2.10 12.20
N ALA A 87 -3.84 -2.07 12.71
CA ALA A 87 -4.73 -3.23 12.75
C ALA A 87 -5.06 -3.75 11.35
N LEU A 88 -5.47 -2.88 10.42
CA LEU A 88 -5.75 -3.24 9.02
C LEU A 88 -4.55 -3.90 8.35
N LEU A 89 -3.35 -3.34 8.51
CA LEU A 89 -2.14 -3.86 7.88
C LEU A 89 -1.70 -5.23 8.43
N ASN A 90 -2.12 -5.55 9.66
CA ASN A 90 -1.81 -6.80 10.34
C ASN A 90 -2.87 -7.89 10.15
N VAL A 91 -4.00 -7.61 9.47
CA VAL A 91 -5.02 -8.63 9.19
C VAL A 91 -4.41 -9.74 8.34
N ARG A 92 -4.27 -10.91 8.96
CA ARG A 92 -3.82 -12.15 8.36
C ARG A 92 -4.49 -13.33 9.06
N GLU A 93 -5.40 -13.98 8.34
CA GLU A 93 -6.16 -15.13 8.83
C GLU A 93 -6.75 -15.90 7.63
N THR A 94 -7.49 -16.98 7.85
CA THR A 94 -8.43 -17.54 6.88
C THR A 94 -9.52 -16.53 6.53
N VAL A 95 -10.10 -16.68 5.34
CA VAL A 95 -11.08 -15.73 4.77
C VAL A 95 -12.25 -15.42 5.72
N PRO A 96 -12.91 -16.39 6.40
CA PRO A 96 -14.03 -16.07 7.29
C PRO A 96 -13.63 -15.16 8.46
N PHE A 97 -12.58 -15.50 9.20
CA PHE A 97 -12.12 -14.71 10.35
C PHE A 97 -11.48 -13.38 9.93
N ALA A 98 -10.84 -13.32 8.76
CA ALA A 98 -10.35 -12.07 8.21
C ALA A 98 -11.52 -11.13 7.82
N LEU A 99 -12.61 -11.67 7.26
CA LEU A 99 -13.81 -10.89 6.94
C LEU A 99 -14.47 -10.31 8.19
N GLU A 100 -14.53 -11.07 9.28
CA GLU A 100 -15.02 -10.57 10.58
C GLU A 100 -14.16 -9.40 11.09
N GLN A 101 -12.84 -9.58 11.14
CA GLN A 101 -11.91 -8.51 11.55
C GLN A 101 -12.04 -7.26 10.66
N LEU A 102 -12.17 -7.44 9.35
CA LEU A 102 -12.31 -6.33 8.41
C LEU A 102 -13.66 -5.62 8.55
N ARG A 103 -14.74 -6.32 8.90
CA ARG A 103 -16.06 -5.72 9.18
C ARG A 103 -16.01 -4.86 10.44
N ASP A 104 -15.34 -5.34 11.49
CA ASP A 104 -15.14 -4.56 12.72
C ASP A 104 -14.32 -3.30 12.43
N LEU A 105 -13.22 -3.42 11.70
CA LEU A 105 -12.41 -2.26 11.29
C LEU A 105 -13.17 -1.29 10.39
N ALA A 106 -14.14 -1.76 9.60
CA ALA A 106 -14.95 -0.90 8.74
C ALA A 106 -15.89 0.02 9.54
N VAL A 107 -16.15 -0.25 10.82
CA VAL A 107 -16.90 0.66 11.72
C VAL A 107 -16.09 1.94 11.96
N ASP A 108 -14.81 1.79 12.30
CA ASP A 108 -13.89 2.90 12.56
C ASP A 108 -13.27 3.49 11.27
N MET A 109 -13.24 2.71 10.19
CA MET A 109 -12.75 3.11 8.87
C MET A 109 -13.76 2.80 7.75
N PRO A 110 -14.88 3.54 7.64
CA PRO A 110 -15.91 3.28 6.62
C PRO A 110 -15.40 3.31 5.17
N ALA A 111 -14.24 3.91 4.93
CA ALA A 111 -13.59 3.93 3.62
C ALA A 111 -13.26 2.53 3.06
N ILE A 112 -13.14 1.49 3.91
CA ILE A 112 -12.86 0.12 3.45
C ILE A 112 -14.12 -0.71 3.17
N SER A 113 -15.32 -0.26 3.56
CA SER A 113 -16.54 -1.08 3.53
C SER A 113 -16.83 -1.70 2.17
N HIS A 114 -16.67 -0.94 1.09
CA HIS A 114 -16.87 -1.46 -0.27
C HIS A 114 -15.87 -2.57 -0.65
N ALA A 115 -14.63 -2.47 -0.20
CA ALA A 115 -13.62 -3.51 -0.43
C ALA A 115 -13.94 -4.78 0.36
N VAL A 116 -14.44 -4.64 1.60
CA VAL A 116 -14.88 -5.75 2.46
C VAL A 116 -16.07 -6.48 1.82
N GLU A 117 -17.07 -5.76 1.33
CA GLU A 117 -18.19 -6.39 0.62
C GLU A 117 -17.75 -7.07 -0.69
N GLY A 118 -16.80 -6.47 -1.39
CA GLY A 118 -16.19 -7.08 -2.58
C GLY A 118 -15.37 -8.36 -2.28
N LEU A 119 -14.84 -8.52 -1.06
CA LEU A 119 -14.21 -9.76 -0.59
C LEU A 119 -15.28 -10.79 -0.21
N HIS A 120 -16.32 -10.38 0.52
CA HIS A 120 -17.42 -11.24 0.92
C HIS A 120 -18.15 -11.85 -0.29
N ALA A 121 -18.57 -11.03 -1.25
CA ALA A 121 -19.22 -11.50 -2.47
C ALA A 121 -18.34 -12.47 -3.29
N ARG A 122 -17.00 -12.28 -3.22
CA ARG A 122 -16.04 -13.18 -3.88
C ARG A 122 -15.90 -14.50 -3.15
N SER A 123 -15.87 -14.47 -1.82
CA SER A 123 -15.90 -15.64 -0.95
C SER A 123 -17.11 -16.52 -1.28
N ASP A 124 -18.31 -15.93 -1.29
CA ASP A 124 -19.55 -16.64 -1.63
C ASP A 124 -19.50 -17.25 -3.04
N ALA A 125 -18.98 -16.49 -4.01
CA ALA A 125 -18.87 -16.95 -5.40
C ALA A 125 -17.85 -18.08 -5.59
N LEU A 126 -16.79 -18.14 -4.77
CA LEU A 126 -15.79 -19.20 -4.75
C LEU A 126 -16.33 -20.46 -4.06
N SER A 127 -16.97 -20.30 -2.91
CA SER A 127 -17.63 -21.39 -2.19
C SER A 127 -18.72 -22.05 -3.04
N GLY A 128 -19.55 -21.26 -3.73
CA GLY A 128 -20.54 -21.75 -4.69
C GLY A 128 -19.96 -22.49 -5.91
N ARG A 129 -18.63 -22.43 -6.12
CA ARG A 129 -17.88 -23.18 -7.14
C ARG A 129 -17.11 -24.38 -6.55
N GLY A 130 -17.30 -24.69 -5.27
CA GLY A 130 -16.66 -25.81 -4.59
C GLY A 130 -15.22 -25.53 -4.11
N VAL A 131 -14.81 -24.26 -4.03
CA VAL A 131 -13.53 -23.90 -3.40
C VAL A 131 -13.69 -23.93 -1.88
N ASP A 132 -12.74 -24.56 -1.18
CA ASP A 132 -12.69 -24.58 0.29
C ASP A 132 -12.24 -23.23 0.84
N VAL A 133 -13.18 -22.28 0.92
CA VAL A 133 -12.91 -20.91 1.37
C VAL A 133 -12.60 -20.84 2.87
N ASP A 134 -13.12 -21.78 3.66
CA ASP A 134 -12.93 -21.81 5.11
C ASP A 134 -11.45 -21.97 5.50
N ASN A 135 -10.66 -22.60 4.62
CA ASN A 135 -9.21 -22.78 4.81
C ASN A 135 -8.36 -21.88 3.90
N LEU A 136 -8.95 -20.97 3.11
CA LEU A 136 -8.17 -20.05 2.28
C LEU A 136 -7.50 -18.99 3.14
N ALA A 137 -6.17 -18.90 3.06
CA ALA A 137 -5.42 -17.83 3.71
C ALA A 137 -5.68 -16.46 3.04
N PHE A 138 -5.83 -15.44 3.87
CA PHE A 138 -5.98 -14.04 3.53
C PHE A 138 -4.91 -13.21 4.27
N GLU A 139 -4.40 -12.19 3.59
CA GLU A 139 -3.53 -11.19 4.20
C GLU A 139 -3.82 -9.84 3.54
N ALA A 140 -4.21 -8.82 4.33
CA ALA A 140 -4.52 -7.48 3.81
C ALA A 140 -3.29 -6.79 3.19
N SER A 141 -2.10 -7.15 3.66
CA SER A 141 -0.81 -6.65 3.18
C SER A 141 -0.20 -7.46 2.03
N TYR A 142 -0.89 -8.50 1.55
CA TYR A 142 -0.42 -9.33 0.44
C TYR A 142 -0.19 -8.50 -0.84
N GLY A 143 0.93 -8.73 -1.53
CA GLY A 143 1.26 -8.06 -2.79
C GLY A 143 1.83 -6.64 -2.67
N ARG A 144 1.94 -6.07 -1.46
CA ARG A 144 2.47 -4.71 -1.22
C ARG A 144 3.93 -4.49 -1.62
N THR A 145 4.63 -5.46 -2.20
CA THR A 145 6.03 -5.37 -2.65
C THR A 145 6.25 -5.71 -4.13
N SER A 146 5.25 -6.29 -4.81
CA SER A 146 5.44 -6.92 -6.13
C SER A 146 4.33 -6.62 -7.15
N MET A 147 3.28 -5.89 -6.75
CA MET A 147 2.02 -5.83 -7.49
C MET A 147 1.51 -4.39 -7.73
N GLU A 148 2.41 -3.43 -8.00
CA GLU A 148 2.08 -1.98 -8.11
C GLU A 148 1.05 -1.63 -9.22
N TYR A 149 0.82 -2.52 -10.19
CA TYR A 149 -0.15 -2.29 -11.27
C TYR A 149 -1.56 -2.83 -10.98
N TYR A 150 -1.73 -3.59 -9.90
CA TYR A 150 -3.04 -4.08 -9.47
C TYR A 150 -3.75 -3.01 -8.63
N ASP A 151 -5.04 -2.88 -8.86
CA ASP A 151 -5.91 -1.88 -8.22
C ASP A 151 -7.14 -2.50 -7.53
N GLY A 152 -7.19 -3.83 -7.48
CA GLY A 152 -8.18 -4.58 -6.74
C GLY A 152 -7.57 -5.77 -6.02
N PHE A 153 -8.35 -6.85 -5.90
CA PHE A 153 -7.87 -8.07 -5.26
C PHE A 153 -6.72 -8.71 -6.04
N VAL A 154 -5.84 -9.36 -5.30
CA VAL A 154 -4.70 -10.12 -5.81
C VAL A 154 -4.69 -11.49 -5.13
N PHE A 155 -4.03 -12.47 -5.77
CA PHE A 155 -3.94 -13.83 -5.26
C PHE A 155 -2.62 -14.49 -5.66
N GLY A 156 -2.26 -15.55 -4.95
CA GLY A 156 -1.15 -16.43 -5.29
C GLY A 156 -1.41 -17.86 -4.85
N PHE A 157 -0.86 -18.79 -5.61
CA PHE A 157 -0.89 -20.23 -5.33
C PHE A 157 0.50 -20.65 -4.92
N TYR A 158 0.62 -21.24 -3.73
CA TYR A 158 1.88 -21.66 -3.13
C TYR A 158 1.86 -23.17 -2.88
N ILE A 159 3.03 -23.78 -2.90
CA ILE A 159 3.19 -25.21 -2.60
C ILE A 159 3.36 -25.37 -1.10
N ASN A 160 2.48 -26.15 -0.48
CA ASN A 160 2.55 -26.43 0.96
C ASN A 160 3.90 -27.05 1.33
N GLY A 161 4.53 -26.52 2.38
CA GLY A 161 5.83 -26.99 2.86
C GLY A 161 7.05 -26.53 2.05
N ARG A 162 6.86 -25.75 0.97
CA ARG A 162 7.95 -25.27 0.11
C ARG A 162 8.04 -23.74 0.07
N ALA A 163 8.33 -23.14 1.22
CA ALA A 163 8.53 -21.70 1.34
C ALA A 163 9.79 -21.20 0.59
N ASP A 164 10.67 -22.11 0.18
CA ASP A 164 11.83 -21.84 -0.68
C ASP A 164 11.43 -21.53 -2.13
N LEU A 165 10.23 -21.94 -2.56
CA LEU A 165 9.75 -21.75 -3.93
C LEU A 165 8.95 -20.45 -4.08
N PRO A 166 9.01 -19.80 -5.27
CA PRO A 166 8.10 -18.72 -5.58
C PRO A 166 6.66 -19.25 -5.75
N ALA A 167 5.68 -18.35 -5.74
CA ALA A 167 4.29 -18.69 -6.09
C ALA A 167 4.23 -19.41 -7.46
N LEU A 168 3.54 -20.55 -7.51
CA LEU A 168 3.30 -21.34 -8.72
C LEU A 168 2.50 -20.54 -9.75
N ALA A 169 1.46 -19.86 -9.26
CA ALA A 169 0.65 -18.93 -10.01
C ALA A 169 0.36 -17.69 -9.17
N SER A 170 0.20 -16.55 -9.82
CA SER A 170 -0.18 -15.29 -9.16
C SER A 170 -0.96 -14.41 -10.12
N GLY A 171 -1.88 -13.62 -9.58
CA GLY A 171 -2.75 -12.79 -10.40
C GLY A 171 -3.56 -11.79 -9.60
N GLY A 172 -4.49 -11.12 -10.26
CA GLY A 172 -5.34 -10.11 -9.65
C GLY A 172 -6.06 -9.23 -10.66
N ARG A 173 -6.72 -8.19 -10.15
CA ARG A 173 -7.45 -7.17 -10.92
C ARG A 173 -6.60 -5.94 -11.24
N TYR A 174 -6.63 -5.48 -12.49
CA TYR A 174 -5.78 -4.40 -13.02
C TYR A 174 -6.53 -3.44 -13.96
N ASP A 175 -7.62 -2.85 -13.48
CA ASP A 175 -8.51 -1.99 -14.28
C ASP A 175 -7.80 -0.66 -14.64
N ALA A 176 -7.02 -0.10 -13.73
CA ALA A 176 -6.24 1.12 -13.93
C ALA A 176 -5.18 0.98 -15.02
N LEU A 177 -4.64 -0.23 -15.21
CA LEU A 177 -3.71 -0.51 -16.30
C LEU A 177 -4.44 -0.46 -17.65
N THR A 178 -5.61 -1.09 -17.76
CA THR A 178 -6.39 -1.08 -19.01
C THR A 178 -6.83 0.34 -19.35
N LYS A 179 -7.25 1.12 -18.36
CA LYS A 179 -7.59 2.55 -18.52
C LYS A 179 -6.43 3.37 -19.06
N ARG A 180 -5.22 3.15 -18.54
CA ARG A 180 -4.03 3.91 -18.96
C ARG A 180 -3.60 3.56 -20.37
N LEU A 181 -3.66 2.27 -20.75
CA LEU A 181 -3.35 1.82 -22.10
C LEU A 181 -4.45 2.19 -23.10
N GLY A 182 -5.70 2.22 -22.66
CA GLY A 182 -6.88 2.59 -23.44
C GLY A 182 -7.10 4.10 -23.58
N SER A 183 -6.12 4.94 -23.23
CA SER A 183 -6.24 6.41 -23.29
C SER A 183 -7.48 6.97 -22.59
N GLY A 184 -7.84 6.39 -21.44
CA GLY A 184 -9.00 6.78 -20.64
C GLY A 184 -10.19 5.83 -20.76
N ALA A 185 -10.24 4.98 -21.79
CA ALA A 185 -11.23 3.89 -21.88
C ALA A 185 -10.82 2.73 -20.96
N GLU A 186 -11.72 2.35 -20.06
CA GLU A 186 -11.49 1.35 -19.03
C GLU A 186 -12.26 0.06 -19.35
N ILE A 187 -11.59 -1.09 -19.22
CA ILE A 187 -12.22 -2.41 -19.31
C ILE A 187 -11.86 -3.16 -18.03
N PRO A 188 -12.85 -3.66 -17.27
CA PRO A 188 -12.59 -4.51 -16.11
C PRO A 188 -11.74 -5.72 -16.49
N ALA A 189 -10.61 -5.92 -15.83
CA ALA A 189 -9.64 -6.94 -16.20
C ALA A 189 -9.09 -7.69 -14.99
N VAL A 190 -9.04 -9.01 -15.14
CA VAL A 190 -8.44 -9.95 -14.18
C VAL A 190 -7.65 -10.98 -14.95
N GLY A 191 -6.50 -11.38 -14.41
CA GLY A 191 -5.60 -12.32 -15.06
C GLY A 191 -4.61 -12.93 -14.08
N ALA A 192 -3.90 -13.95 -14.56
CA ALA A 192 -2.89 -14.67 -13.80
C ALA A 192 -1.72 -15.08 -14.68
N VAL A 193 -0.56 -15.23 -14.06
CA VAL A 193 0.61 -15.90 -14.64
C VAL A 193 0.78 -17.22 -13.92
N LEU A 194 1.09 -18.26 -14.69
CA LEU A 194 1.48 -19.58 -14.20
C LEU A 194 2.97 -19.77 -14.54
N ARG A 195 3.71 -20.54 -13.73
CA ARG A 195 5.14 -20.83 -13.95
C ARG A 195 5.33 -22.25 -14.48
N PRO A 196 5.39 -22.48 -15.81
CA PRO A 196 5.44 -23.82 -16.36
C PRO A 196 6.70 -24.59 -15.95
N GLY A 197 7.85 -23.92 -15.87
CA GLY A 197 9.09 -24.57 -15.42
C GLY A 197 8.97 -25.17 -14.02
N LEU A 198 8.34 -24.44 -13.10
CA LEU A 198 8.10 -24.94 -11.74
C LEU A 198 7.08 -26.07 -11.72
N MET A 199 6.06 -26.02 -12.57
CA MET A 199 5.09 -27.11 -12.71
C MET A 199 5.77 -28.41 -13.13
N VAL A 200 6.63 -28.36 -14.16
CA VAL A 200 7.39 -29.52 -14.64
C VAL A 200 8.32 -30.07 -13.54
N GLU A 201 9.00 -29.21 -12.79
CA GLU A 201 9.85 -29.63 -11.66
C GLU A 201 9.04 -30.35 -10.56
N LEU A 202 7.83 -29.88 -10.27
CA LEU A 202 6.96 -30.47 -9.25
C LEU A 202 6.33 -31.79 -9.71
N GLU A 203 5.95 -31.89 -10.98
CA GLU A 203 5.44 -33.13 -11.58
C GLU A 203 6.53 -34.20 -11.68
N GLY A 204 7.77 -33.82 -12.00
CA GLY A 204 8.90 -34.75 -12.06
C GLY A 204 9.47 -35.17 -10.70
N ALA A 205 9.05 -34.52 -9.61
CA ALA A 205 9.43 -34.86 -8.24
C ALA A 205 8.42 -35.77 -7.52
N GLN A 206 7.29 -36.10 -8.16
CA GLN A 206 6.31 -37.11 -7.72
C GLN A 206 6.73 -38.51 -8.18
#